data_AF-A0A7Y2A7L7-F1
#
_entry.id   AF-A0A7Y2A7L7-F1
#
_cell.length_a   1.000
_cell.length_b   1.000
_cell.length_c   1.000
_cell.angle_alpha   90.00
_cell.angle_beta   90.00
_cell.angle_gamma   90.00
#
_symmetry.space_group_name_H-M   'P 1'
#
loop_
_entity.id
_entity.type
_entity.pdbx_description
1 polymer ?
#
loop_
_entity_poly.entity_id
_entity_poly.type
_entity_poly.pdbx_seq_one_letter_code
_entity_poly.pdbx_strand_id
1 'polypeptide(L)'
;MKISYNWLKQFINIDWEPTKTGDLLTDLGLEIEGIENFSSVPGGLEGVVEGHVVSCEQHSNADRLKVTQVDLGDGEPVQIVCGAPNVATGQKVPVATVGTTLYDAEGAPWQIKKGKIRGEVSMGMICAEDELGLGSNHDGI
;
A
#
# COMPACT_ATOMS: atom_id res chain seq x y z
N MET A 1 -6.57 11.97 -26.69
CA MET A 1 -6.65 10.53 -26.36
C MET A 1 -5.61 10.23 -25.29
N LYS A 2 -5.92 9.46 -24.24
CA LYS A 2 -4.91 9.05 -23.24
C LYS A 2 -4.60 7.56 -23.41
N ILE A 3 -3.33 7.19 -23.30
CA ILE A 3 -2.88 5.79 -23.40
C ILE A 3 -1.84 5.51 -22.31
N SER A 4 -1.91 4.34 -21.69
CA SER A 4 -0.89 3.91 -20.73
C SER A 4 0.42 3.58 -21.44
N TYR A 5 1.51 4.21 -21.01
CA TYR A 5 2.84 3.89 -21.55
C TYR A 5 3.24 2.44 -21.26
N ASN A 6 2.83 1.90 -20.10
CA ASN A 6 3.07 0.49 -19.77
C ASN A 6 2.30 -0.45 -20.70
N TRP A 7 1.09 -0.07 -21.12
CA TRP A 7 0.34 -0.84 -22.10
C TRP A 7 1.00 -0.80 -23.48
N LEU A 8 1.49 0.37 -23.93
CA LEU A 8 2.23 0.49 -25.19
C LEU A 8 3.48 -0.41 -25.22
N LYS A 9 4.22 -0.47 -24.11
CA LYS A 9 5.41 -1.34 -23.95
C LYS A 9 5.10 -2.85 -24.06
N GLN A 10 3.85 -3.27 -23.93
CA GLN A 10 3.47 -4.67 -24.16
C GLN A 10 3.48 -5.05 -25.66
N PHE A 11 3.33 -4.08 -26.55
CA PHE A 11 3.30 -4.29 -28.00
C PHE A 11 4.60 -3.90 -28.69
N ILE A 12 5.39 -3.01 -28.06
CA ILE A 12 6.61 -2.47 -28.62
C ILE A 12 7.73 -2.64 -27.59
N ASN A 13 8.78 -3.38 -27.96
CA ASN A 13 9.93 -3.60 -27.08
C ASN A 13 10.86 -2.36 -27.09
N ILE A 14 10.55 -1.40 -26.22
CA ILE A 14 11.33 -0.18 -26.02
C ILE A 14 11.66 0.02 -24.54
N ASP A 15 12.92 0.34 -24.27
CA ASP A 15 13.41 0.70 -22.94
C ASP A 15 13.78 2.18 -22.90
N TRP A 16 12.83 3.02 -23.30
CA TRP A 16 12.99 4.46 -23.35
C TRP A 16 12.17 5.13 -22.26
N GLU A 17 12.64 6.28 -21.80
CA GLU A 17 11.84 7.19 -20.99
C GLU A 17 10.59 7.65 -21.78
N PRO A 18 9.43 7.84 -21.12
CA PRO A 18 8.20 8.25 -21.77
C PRO A 18 8.35 9.54 -22.61
N THR A 19 9.17 10.48 -22.13
CA THR A 19 9.44 11.77 -22.80
C THR A 19 10.05 11.56 -24.18
N LYS A 20 11.08 10.71 -24.28
CA LYS A 20 11.73 10.40 -25.55
C LYS A 20 10.79 9.75 -26.56
N THR A 21 9.91 8.86 -26.09
CA THR A 21 8.88 8.26 -26.94
C THR A 21 7.87 9.31 -27.39
N GLY A 22 7.49 10.24 -26.51
CA GLY A 22 6.57 11.33 -26.83
C GLY A 22 7.12 12.31 -27.86
N ASP A 23 8.40 12.67 -27.74
CA ASP A 23 9.10 13.53 -28.71
C ASP A 23 9.09 12.87 -30.10
N LEU A 24 9.46 11.59 -30.19
CA LEU A 24 9.46 10.85 -31.46
C LEU A 24 8.06 10.75 -32.07
N LEU A 25 7.04 10.48 -31.26
CA LEU A 25 5.66 10.43 -31.75
C LEU A 25 5.23 11.79 -32.31
N THR A 26 5.59 12.88 -31.63
CA THR A 26 5.31 14.25 -32.07
C THR A 26 6.01 14.57 -33.40
N ASP A 27 7.29 14.19 -33.54
CA ASP A 27 8.06 14.35 -34.79
C ASP A 27 7.43 13.55 -35.96
N LEU A 28 6.80 12.41 -35.66
CA LEU A 28 6.08 11.59 -36.63
C LEU A 28 4.65 12.10 -36.93
N GLY A 29 4.24 13.23 -36.33
CA GLY A 29 2.93 13.86 -36.53
C GLY A 29 1.84 13.40 -35.57
N LEU A 30 2.18 12.62 -34.54
CA LEU A 30 1.29 12.21 -33.45
C LEU A 30 1.58 13.08 -32.22
N GLU A 31 1.03 14.29 -32.22
CA GLU A 31 1.28 15.30 -31.19
C GLU A 31 0.92 14.80 -29.78
N ILE A 32 1.86 14.94 -28.84
CA ILE A 32 1.69 14.61 -27.43
C ILE A 32 1.51 15.90 -26.63
N GLU A 33 0.28 16.18 -26.20
CA GLU A 33 -0.06 17.37 -25.41
C GLU A 33 0.53 17.35 -23.99
N GLY A 34 0.79 16.16 -23.45
CA GLY A 34 1.33 16.02 -22.10
C GLY A 34 1.54 14.57 -21.68
N ILE A 35 2.44 14.40 -20.72
CA ILE A 35 2.72 13.12 -20.05
C ILE A 35 2.46 13.35 -18.56
N GLU A 36 1.56 12.55 -18.01
CA GLU A 36 1.15 12.64 -16.61
C GLU A 36 1.40 11.29 -15.95
N ASN A 37 1.90 11.31 -14.71
CA ASN A 37 1.91 10.11 -13.89
C ASN A 37 0.47 9.74 -13.52
N PHE A 38 0.15 8.46 -13.67
CA PHE A 38 -1.15 7.93 -13.29
C PHE A 38 -0.94 6.89 -12.20
N SER A 39 -1.65 7.05 -11.09
CA SER A 39 -1.81 6.04 -10.06
C SER A 39 -3.29 5.78 -9.85
N SER A 40 -3.68 4.50 -9.86
CA SER A 40 -5.06 4.11 -9.54
C SER A 40 -5.40 4.33 -8.07
N VAL A 41 -4.38 4.32 -7.21
CA VAL A 41 -4.51 4.54 -5.76
C VAL A 41 -3.81 5.85 -5.36
N PRO A 42 -4.47 6.74 -4.61
CA PRO A 42 -3.83 7.94 -4.06
C PRO A 42 -2.54 7.59 -3.30
N GLY A 43 -1.45 8.32 -3.59
CA GLY A 43 -0.13 8.07 -3.00
C GLY A 43 0.59 6.79 -3.46
N GLY A 44 0.02 6.04 -4.41
CA GLY A 44 0.70 4.91 -5.06
C GLY A 44 1.10 3.77 -4.12
N LEU A 45 0.44 3.65 -2.95
CA LEU A 45 0.79 2.70 -1.90
C LEU A 45 2.23 2.86 -1.38
N GLU A 46 2.83 4.04 -1.53
CA GLU A 46 4.19 4.30 -1.10
C GLU A 46 4.34 4.11 0.42
N GLY A 47 5.19 3.16 0.83
CA GLY A 47 5.41 2.80 2.24
C GLY A 47 4.61 1.59 2.73
N VAL A 48 3.69 1.07 1.89
CA VAL A 48 3.01 -0.21 2.14
C VAL A 48 3.88 -1.35 1.63
N VAL A 49 4.15 -2.32 2.49
CA VAL A 49 4.97 -3.50 2.18
C VAL A 49 4.21 -4.79 2.49
N GLU A 50 4.62 -5.89 1.90
CA GLU A 50 4.13 -7.22 2.28
C GLU A 50 4.76 -7.64 3.60
N GLY A 51 3.95 -7.97 4.59
CA GLY A 51 4.39 -8.52 5.87
C GLY A 51 3.91 -9.95 6.09
N HIS A 52 4.68 -10.76 6.81
CA HIS A 52 4.32 -12.12 7.20
C HIS A 52 4.02 -12.20 8.70
N VAL A 53 2.82 -12.64 9.07
CA VAL A 53 2.41 -12.74 10.47
C VAL A 53 3.05 -13.96 11.12
N VAL A 54 4.12 -13.76 11.89
CA VAL A 54 4.89 -14.80 12.58
C VAL A 54 4.18 -15.31 13.82
N SER A 55 3.51 -14.42 14.55
CA SER A 55 2.67 -14.78 15.70
C SER A 55 1.48 -13.85 15.84
N CYS A 56 0.40 -14.38 16.42
CA CYS A 56 -0.84 -13.65 16.65
C CYS A 56 -1.41 -14.09 18.00
N GLU A 57 -1.40 -13.18 18.96
CA GLU A 57 -1.87 -13.41 20.34
C GLU A 57 -3.02 -12.48 20.68
N GLN A 58 -3.94 -12.92 21.54
CA GLN A 58 -5.04 -12.07 21.99
C GLN A 58 -4.50 -10.93 22.87
N HIS A 59 -4.98 -9.71 22.63
CA HIS A 59 -4.57 -8.57 23.44
C HIS A 59 -5.09 -8.69 24.89
N SER A 60 -4.19 -8.57 25.86
CA SER A 60 -4.47 -8.71 27.30
C SER A 60 -5.58 -7.80 27.82
N ASN A 61 -5.62 -6.55 27.36
CA ASN A 61 -6.59 -5.52 27.75
C ASN A 61 -7.73 -5.24 26.73
N ALA A 62 -7.96 -6.11 25.74
CA ALA A 62 -9.02 -5.92 24.75
C ALA A 62 -9.47 -7.23 24.07
N ASP A 63 -10.77 -7.51 24.11
CA ASP A 63 -11.35 -8.74 23.54
C ASP A 63 -11.37 -8.75 22.01
N ARG A 64 -11.31 -7.58 21.37
CA ARG A 64 -11.39 -7.44 19.90
C ARG A 64 -10.06 -7.10 19.23
N LEU A 65 -8.97 -7.01 20.00
CA LEU A 65 -7.65 -6.69 19.46
C LEU A 65 -6.72 -7.88 19.61
N LYS A 66 -5.84 -8.05 18.63
CA LYS A 66 -4.77 -9.03 18.63
C LYS A 66 -3.43 -8.31 18.51
N VAL A 67 -2.44 -8.83 19.21
CA VAL A 67 -1.04 -8.40 19.10
C VAL A 67 -0.37 -9.36 18.14
N THR A 68 0.13 -8.83 17.03
CA THR A 68 0.80 -9.61 15.99
C THR A 68 2.27 -9.25 15.92
N GLN A 69 3.13 -10.25 15.71
CA GLN A 69 4.51 -10.04 15.28
C GLN A 69 4.56 -10.27 13.78
N VAL A 70 4.95 -9.25 13.03
CA VAL A 70 4.94 -9.27 11.57
C VAL A 70 6.35 -9.05 11.06
N ASP A 71 6.84 -9.99 10.26
CA ASP A 71 8.12 -9.90 9.56
C ASP A 71 7.93 -9.11 8.25
N LEU A 72 8.68 -8.02 8.09
CA LEU A 72 8.65 -7.16 6.90
C LEU A 72 9.84 -7.40 5.96
N GLY A 73 10.73 -8.35 6.30
CA GLY A 73 11.91 -8.69 5.50
C GLY A 73 13.10 -7.74 5.66
N ASP A 74 13.01 -6.74 6.55
CA ASP A 74 14.05 -5.73 6.80
C ASP A 74 14.79 -5.91 8.13
N GLY A 75 14.50 -6.97 8.88
CA GLY A 75 15.19 -7.29 10.14
C GLY A 75 14.34 -8.11 11.09
N GLU A 76 14.23 -7.63 12.33
CA GLU A 76 13.45 -8.28 13.38
C GLU A 76 11.95 -8.03 13.19
N PRO A 77 11.08 -9.02 13.46
CA PRO A 77 9.63 -8.83 13.40
C PRO A 77 9.16 -7.64 14.23
N VAL A 78 8.23 -6.89 13.67
CA VAL A 78 7.65 -5.72 14.31
C VAL A 78 6.30 -6.06 14.96
N GLN A 79 6.06 -5.49 16.14
CA GLN A 79 4.79 -5.63 16.83
C GLN A 79 3.74 -4.69 16.20
N ILE A 80 2.64 -5.25 15.73
CA ILE A 80 1.49 -4.50 15.20
C ILE A 80 0.22 -4.98 15.91
N VAL A 81 -0.56 -4.04 16.42
CA VAL A 81 -1.87 -4.34 17.02
C VAL A 81 -2.93 -4.26 15.93
N CYS A 82 -3.65 -5.35 15.71
CA CYS A 82 -4.68 -5.45 14.67
C CYS A 82 -6.03 -5.82 15.29
N GLY A 83 -7.10 -5.18 14.83
CA GLY A 83 -8.48 -5.47 15.26
C GLY A 83 -9.24 -6.41 14.33
N ALA A 84 -8.65 -6.79 13.19
CA ALA A 84 -9.33 -7.58 12.19
C ALA A 84 -9.59 -9.02 12.70
N PRO A 85 -10.82 -9.54 12.60
CA PRO A 85 -11.14 -10.87 13.12
C PRO A 85 -10.42 -11.98 12.35
N ASN A 86 -10.14 -11.75 11.07
CA ASN A 86 -9.51 -12.70 10.15
C ASN A 86 -7.97 -12.77 10.25
N VAL A 87 -7.31 -11.92 11.05
CA VAL A 87 -5.85 -11.99 11.24
C VAL A 87 -5.44 -13.23 12.02
N ALA A 88 -4.48 -13.97 11.47
CA ALA A 88 -3.95 -15.22 11.99
C ALA A 88 -2.48 -15.41 11.60
N THR A 89 -1.77 -16.20 12.42
CA THR A 89 -0.39 -16.62 12.15
C THR A 89 -0.26 -17.33 10.80
N GLY A 90 0.82 -17.04 10.07
CA GLY A 90 1.15 -17.63 8.77
C GLY A 90 0.58 -16.87 7.57
N GLN A 91 -0.19 -15.81 7.79
CA GLN A 91 -0.74 -14.99 6.71
C GLN A 91 0.29 -13.99 6.16
N LYS A 92 0.18 -13.70 4.87
CA LYS A 92 0.82 -12.55 4.23
C LYS A 92 -0.19 -11.42 4.17
N VAL A 93 0.18 -10.26 4.69
CA VAL A 93 -0.72 -9.13 4.91
C VAL A 93 -0.07 -7.84 4.42
N PRO A 94 -0.83 -6.88 3.88
CA PRO A 94 -0.30 -5.57 3.56
C PRO A 94 -0.07 -4.78 4.86
N VAL A 95 1.11 -4.19 5.00
CA VAL A 95 1.51 -3.42 6.18
C VAL A 95 1.91 -2.02 5.76
N ALA A 96 1.20 -1.02 6.28
CA ALA A 96 1.64 0.36 6.24
C ALA A 96 2.62 0.61 7.39
N THR A 97 3.88 0.88 7.03
CA THR A 97 4.96 1.13 7.99
C THR A 97 4.87 2.52 8.61
N VAL A 98 5.54 2.74 9.74
CA VAL A 98 5.58 4.08 10.37
C VAL A 98 6.16 5.11 9.40
N GLY A 99 5.42 6.20 9.19
CA GLY A 99 5.77 7.26 8.23
C GLY A 99 5.01 7.16 6.90
N THR A 100 4.38 6.02 6.62
CA THR A 100 3.51 5.82 5.44
C THR A 100 2.32 6.79 5.48
N THR A 101 2.00 7.38 4.33
CA THR A 101 0.80 8.21 4.17
C THR A 101 -0.28 7.38 3.48
N LEU A 102 -1.38 7.13 4.20
CA LEU A 102 -2.59 6.54 3.64
C LEU A 102 -3.62 7.64 3.36
N TYR A 103 -4.67 7.29 2.64
CA TYR A 103 -5.72 8.22 2.24
C TYR A 103 -7.07 7.62 2.65
N ASP A 104 -7.96 8.44 3.21
CA ASP A 104 -9.32 7.99 3.51
C ASP A 104 -10.20 7.94 2.25
N ALA A 105 -11.46 7.51 2.40
CA ALA A 105 -12.41 7.41 1.30
C ALA A 105 -12.72 8.77 0.64
N GLU A 106 -12.56 9.87 1.38
CA GLU A 106 -12.68 11.24 0.90
C GLU A 106 -11.39 11.77 0.24
N GLY A 107 -10.31 11.00 0.25
CA GLY A 107 -9.01 11.32 -0.33
C GLY A 107 -8.14 12.23 0.55
N ALA A 108 -8.47 12.40 1.83
CA ALA A 108 -7.65 13.16 2.76
C ALA A 108 -6.44 12.31 3.23
N PRO A 109 -5.22 12.85 3.15
CA PRO A 109 -4.02 12.14 3.56
C PRO A 109 -3.90 12.09 5.09
N TRP A 110 -3.49 10.93 5.62
CA TRP A 110 -3.16 10.75 7.02
C TRP A 110 -1.94 9.82 7.17
N GLN A 111 -1.11 10.09 8.17
CA GLN A 111 0.19 9.42 8.32
C GLN A 111 0.17 8.38 9.43
N ILE A 112 0.70 7.19 9.15
CA ILE A 112 0.94 6.14 10.15
C ILE A 112 2.01 6.61 11.12
N LYS A 113 1.65 6.62 12.40
CA LYS A 113 2.55 6.98 13.50
C LYS A 113 2.71 5.80 14.44
N LYS A 114 3.90 5.70 15.04
CA LYS A 114 4.12 4.80 16.16
C LYS A 114 3.18 5.17 17.30
N GLY A 115 2.33 4.24 17.70
CA GLY A 115 1.30 4.45 18.72
C GLY A 115 1.38 3.42 19.83
N LYS A 116 0.75 3.73 20.96
CA LYS A 116 0.50 2.77 22.05
C LYS A 116 -1.00 2.55 22.16
N ILE A 117 -1.46 1.35 21.85
CA ILE A 117 -2.86 0.97 21.91
C ILE A 117 -3.04 0.12 23.15
N ARG A 118 -3.79 0.63 24.14
CA ARG A 118 -4.19 -0.10 25.36
C ARG A 118 -3.06 -0.81 26.14
N GLY A 119 -1.84 -0.28 26.06
CA GLY A 119 -0.67 -0.85 26.75
C GLY A 119 0.39 -1.41 25.80
N GLU A 120 0.00 -1.77 24.59
CA GLU A 120 0.87 -2.42 23.61
C GLU A 120 1.34 -1.43 22.55
N VAL A 121 2.58 -1.58 22.11
CA VAL A 121 3.16 -0.74 21.05
C VAL A 121 2.69 -1.28 19.69
N SER A 122 2.28 -0.38 18.79
CA SER A 122 2.03 -0.70 17.39
C SER A 122 3.01 0.08 16.51
N MET A 123 3.83 -0.65 15.76
CA MET A 123 4.88 -0.15 14.85
C MET A 123 4.40 -0.09 13.40
N GLY A 124 3.11 0.15 13.19
CA GLY A 124 2.49 0.13 11.87
C GLY A 124 1.01 -0.20 11.97
N MET A 125 0.43 -0.48 10.82
CA MET A 125 -0.94 -0.93 10.65
C MET A 125 -1.00 -2.03 9.59
N ILE A 126 -1.74 -3.11 9.88
CA ILE A 126 -2.14 -4.08 8.85
C ILE A 126 -3.37 -3.50 8.16
N CYS A 127 -3.33 -3.37 6.85
CA CYS A 127 -4.33 -2.61 6.10
C CYS A 127 -5.44 -3.47 5.50
N ALA A 128 -6.66 -2.95 5.50
CA ALA A 128 -7.80 -3.50 4.75
C ALA A 128 -7.87 -2.96 3.31
N GLU A 129 -8.73 -3.54 2.47
CA GLU A 129 -8.92 -3.11 1.07
C GLU A 129 -9.37 -1.64 0.95
N ASP A 130 -10.22 -1.18 1.85
CA ASP A 130 -10.74 0.19 1.87
C ASP A 130 -9.68 1.21 2.31
N GLU A 131 -8.83 0.85 3.27
CA GLU A 131 -7.70 1.67 3.72
C GLU A 131 -6.60 1.82 2.65
N LEU A 132 -6.49 0.84 1.74
CA LEU A 132 -5.59 0.90 0.59
C LEU A 132 -6.24 1.53 -0.66
N GLY A 133 -7.51 1.92 -0.60
CA GLY A 133 -8.24 2.44 -1.76
C GLY A 133 -8.37 1.44 -2.92
N LEU A 134 -8.30 0.13 -2.61
CA LEU A 134 -8.42 -0.96 -3.59
C LEU A 134 -9.86 -1.48 -3.71
N GLY A 135 -10.68 -1.27 -2.68
CA GLY A 135 -12.05 -1.75 -2.62
C GLY A 135 -12.88 -1.02 -1.56
N SER A 136 -14.08 -1.53 -1.29
CA SER A 136 -14.97 -1.02 -0.24
C SER A 136 -15.16 -2.01 0.91
N ASN A 137 -14.38 -3.09 0.93
CA ASN A 137 -14.50 -4.15 1.91
C ASN A 137 -13.74 -3.79 3.18
N HIS A 138 -14.41 -3.90 4.33
CA HIS A 138 -13.86 -3.63 5.66
C HIS A 138 -14.13 -4.77 6.65
N ASP A 139 -14.53 -5.95 6.16
CA ASP A 139 -14.81 -7.10 7.03
C ASP A 139 -13.54 -7.69 7.67
N GLY A 140 -12.36 -7.26 7.20
CA GLY A 140 -11.07 -7.66 7.73
C GLY A 140 -9.90 -7.08 6.93
N ILE A 141 -8.74 -7.72 7.05
CA ILE A 141 -7.55 -7.51 6.21
C ILE A 141 -7.86 -7.90 4.77
#